data_AF-A0A7Y7C6W6-F1
#
_entry.id   AF-A0A7Y7C6W6-F1
#
_cell.length_a   1.000
_cell.length_b   1.000
_cell.length_c   1.000
_cell.angle_alpha   90.00
_cell.angle_beta   90.00
_cell.angle_gamma   90.00
#
_symmetry.space_group_name_H-M   'P 1'
#
loop_
_entity.id
_entity.type
_entity.pdbx_description
1 polymer ?
#
loop_
_entity_poly.entity_id
_entity_poly.type
_entity_poly.pdbx_seq_one_letter_code
_entity_poly.pdbx_strand_id
1 'polypeptide(L)'
;MMTARDSVWHAGRLVQWGLRPLARPAQEAEYRELVEHYFDDSAFRTTVRELADGLGLHVLDVSEHGVVLAPMDDSIFALKPADFRPGSSKVDDRLLDGLAQIAIAATVFPVSVKVDVA
;
A
#
# COMPACT_ATOMS: atom_id res chain seq x y z
N MET A 1 -19.82 -7.51 -15.22
CA MET A 1 -19.69 -7.40 -16.69
C MET A 1 -19.04 -6.07 -17.00
N MET A 2 -17.76 -6.10 -17.35
CA MET A 2 -16.96 -4.92 -17.64
C MET A 2 -17.55 -4.16 -18.84
N THR A 3 -17.91 -2.90 -18.63
CA THR A 3 -18.48 -2.04 -19.69
C THR A 3 -17.44 -1.75 -20.78
N ALA A 4 -17.87 -1.39 -21.99
CA ALA A 4 -16.99 -1.04 -23.12
C ALA A 4 -16.26 0.32 -22.90
N ARG A 5 -15.47 0.41 -21.84
CA ARG A 5 -14.60 1.55 -21.52
C ARG A 5 -13.16 1.24 -21.89
N ASP A 6 -12.40 2.30 -22.06
CA ASP A 6 -10.97 2.24 -22.37
C ASP A 6 -10.19 1.48 -21.27
N SER A 7 -9.17 0.75 -21.69
CA SER A 7 -8.24 0.02 -20.81
C SER A 7 -7.61 0.94 -19.74
N VAL A 8 -7.27 2.18 -20.11
CA VAL A 8 -6.74 3.19 -19.18
C VAL A 8 -7.74 3.51 -18.08
N TRP A 9 -9.04 3.55 -18.40
CA TRP A 9 -10.07 3.80 -17.39
C TRP A 9 -10.17 2.64 -16.39
N HIS A 10 -10.16 1.40 -16.88
CA HIS A 10 -10.15 0.21 -16.02
C HIS A 10 -8.88 0.15 -15.16
N ALA A 11 -7.74 0.57 -15.70
CA ALA A 11 -6.48 0.61 -14.96
C ALA A 11 -6.56 1.62 -13.81
N GLY A 12 -7.09 2.81 -14.09
CA GLY A 12 -7.35 3.82 -13.06
C GLY A 12 -8.32 3.33 -11.98
N ARG A 13 -9.35 2.56 -12.34
CA ARG A 13 -10.27 1.94 -11.37
C ARG A 13 -9.60 0.90 -10.50
N LEU A 14 -8.73 0.06 -11.07
CA LEU A 14 -7.99 -0.92 -10.30
C LEU A 14 -7.06 -0.24 -9.28
N VAL A 15 -6.34 0.81 -9.69
CA VAL A 15 -5.52 1.61 -8.78
C VAL A 15 -6.38 2.26 -7.69
N GLN A 16 -7.53 2.84 -8.05
CA GLN A 16 -8.46 3.41 -7.07
C GLN A 16 -8.94 2.38 -6.03
N TRP A 17 -9.19 1.13 -6.44
CA TRP A 17 -9.52 0.05 -5.51
C TRP A 17 -8.36 -0.28 -4.57
N GLY A 18 -7.13 -0.28 -5.06
CA GLY A 18 -5.91 -0.42 -4.24
C GLY A 18 -5.74 0.66 -3.17
N LEU A 19 -6.21 1.87 -3.46
CA LEU A 19 -6.18 3.00 -2.52
C LEU A 19 -7.29 2.96 -1.46
N ARG A 20 -8.13 1.91 -1.44
CA ARG A 20 -9.19 1.70 -0.43
C ARG A 20 -8.78 0.55 0.50
N PRO A 21 -8.22 0.82 1.69
CA PRO A 21 -7.60 -0.20 2.54
C PRO A 21 -8.51 -1.36 2.96
N LEU A 22 -9.82 -1.09 3.05
CA LEU A 22 -10.83 -2.05 3.49
C LEU A 22 -11.55 -2.76 2.33
N ALA A 23 -11.31 -2.36 1.08
CA ALA A 23 -11.95 -2.98 -0.07
C ALA A 23 -11.32 -4.34 -0.38
N ARG A 24 -12.15 -5.31 -0.76
CA ARG A 24 -11.71 -6.68 -1.09
C ARG A 24 -12.37 -7.17 -2.38
N PRO A 25 -11.63 -7.83 -3.31
CA PRO A 25 -12.22 -8.44 -4.50
C PRO A 25 -13.30 -9.49 -4.18
N ALA A 26 -13.20 -10.16 -3.04
CA ALA A 26 -14.22 -11.11 -2.58
C ALA A 26 -15.60 -10.45 -2.37
N GLN A 27 -15.64 -9.18 -1.99
CA GLN A 27 -16.87 -8.44 -1.68
C GLN A 27 -17.32 -7.55 -2.84
N GLU A 28 -16.38 -7.09 -3.66
CA GLU A 28 -16.62 -6.11 -4.72
C GLU A 28 -16.47 -6.77 -6.10
N ALA A 29 -17.58 -7.01 -6.79
CA ALA A 29 -17.58 -7.73 -8.08
C ALA A 29 -16.75 -7.01 -9.15
N GLU A 30 -16.86 -5.67 -9.25
CA GLU A 30 -16.06 -4.89 -10.20
C GLU A 30 -14.56 -5.01 -9.90
N TYR A 31 -14.17 -5.00 -8.64
CA TYR A 31 -12.77 -5.15 -8.26
C TYR A 31 -12.24 -6.53 -8.65
N ARG A 32 -13.02 -7.58 -8.42
CA ARG A 32 -12.67 -8.94 -8.85
C ARG A 32 -12.47 -9.05 -10.35
N GLU A 33 -13.40 -8.52 -11.14
CA GLU A 33 -13.32 -8.53 -12.61
C GLU A 33 -12.04 -7.81 -13.10
N LEU A 34 -11.65 -6.70 -12.46
CA LEU A 34 -10.43 -5.97 -12.80
C LEU A 34 -9.15 -6.74 -12.44
N VAL A 35 -9.16 -7.46 -11.32
CA VAL A 35 -8.03 -8.32 -10.91
C VAL A 35 -7.88 -9.51 -11.85
N GLU A 36 -8.99 -10.17 -12.22
CA GLU A 36 -8.98 -11.25 -13.22
C GLU A 36 -8.44 -10.75 -14.56
N HIS A 37 -8.93 -9.60 -15.03
CA HIS A 37 -8.43 -8.96 -16.25
C HIS A 37 -6.93 -8.62 -16.19
N TYR A 38 -6.42 -8.22 -15.01
CA TYR A 38 -4.98 -8.03 -14.79
C TYR A 38 -4.20 -9.33 -15.03
N PHE A 39 -4.71 -10.49 -14.63
CA PHE A 39 -4.02 -11.76 -14.90
C PHE A 39 -4.13 -12.19 -16.37
N ASP A 40 -5.26 -11.92 -17.01
CA ASP A 40 -5.54 -12.38 -18.37
C ASP A 40 -4.86 -11.54 -19.46
N ASP A 41 -4.70 -10.22 -19.27
CA ASP A 41 -4.15 -9.31 -20.27
C ASP A 41 -2.83 -8.65 -19.83
N SER A 42 -1.73 -9.01 -20.50
CA SER A 42 -0.43 -8.40 -20.28
C SER A 42 -0.35 -6.91 -20.62
N ALA A 43 -1.08 -6.45 -21.64
CA ALA A 43 -1.10 -5.04 -22.01
C ALA A 43 -1.80 -4.23 -20.91
N PHE A 44 -2.92 -4.73 -20.39
CA PHE A 44 -3.60 -4.14 -19.25
C PHE A 44 -2.70 -4.08 -18.00
N ARG A 45 -1.92 -5.14 -17.72
CA ARG A 45 -0.92 -5.09 -16.62
C ARG A 45 0.08 -3.96 -16.79
N THR A 46 0.61 -3.79 -17.99
CA THR A 46 1.54 -2.70 -18.30
C THR A 46 0.85 -1.37 -18.07
N THR A 47 -0.37 -1.17 -18.59
CA THR A 47 -1.13 0.07 -18.39
C THR A 47 -1.35 0.39 -16.91
N VAL A 48 -1.71 -0.60 -16.08
CA VAL A 48 -1.88 -0.42 -14.63
C VAL A 48 -0.58 -0.02 -13.96
N ARG A 49 0.54 -0.65 -14.32
CA ARG A 49 1.86 -0.34 -13.77
C ARG A 49 2.32 1.06 -14.15
N GLU A 50 2.25 1.42 -15.43
CA GLU A 50 2.61 2.75 -15.93
C GLU A 50 1.72 3.86 -15.33
N LEU A 51 0.42 3.58 -15.17
CA LEU A 51 -0.51 4.52 -14.55
C LEU A 51 -0.22 4.71 -13.06
N ALA A 52 0.08 3.63 -12.32
CA ALA A 52 0.48 3.70 -10.92
C ALA A 52 1.82 4.44 -10.77
N ASP A 53 2.80 4.13 -11.62
CA ASP A 53 4.11 4.77 -11.64
C ASP A 53 3.99 6.28 -11.88
N GLY A 54 3.20 6.69 -12.87
CA GLY A 54 2.90 8.11 -13.14
C GLY A 54 2.16 8.85 -12.01
N LEU A 55 1.53 8.12 -11.07
CA LEU A 55 0.93 8.66 -9.86
C LEU A 55 1.89 8.66 -8.66
N GLY A 56 3.13 8.19 -8.83
CA GLY A 56 4.09 8.02 -7.74
C GLY A 56 3.78 6.82 -6.85
N LEU A 57 3.28 5.72 -7.41
CA LEU A 57 2.92 4.49 -6.70
C LEU A 57 3.66 3.28 -7.27
N HIS A 58 4.27 2.48 -6.40
CA HIS A 58 4.74 1.15 -6.72
C HIS A 58 3.60 0.14 -6.62
N VAL A 59 3.46 -0.70 -7.65
CA VAL A 59 2.64 -1.92 -7.58
C VAL A 59 3.48 -3.04 -6.99
N LEU A 60 3.28 -3.33 -5.69
CA LEU A 60 4.05 -4.33 -4.96
C LEU A 60 3.58 -5.75 -5.24
N ASP A 61 2.26 -5.94 -5.27
CA ASP A 61 1.63 -7.23 -5.53
C ASP A 61 0.25 -7.04 -6.19
N VAL A 62 -0.15 -8.03 -6.98
CA VAL A 62 -1.53 -8.21 -7.42
C VAL A 62 -1.86 -9.68 -7.24
N SER A 63 -2.90 -9.96 -6.45
CA SER A 63 -3.37 -11.31 -6.15
C SER A 63 -4.89 -11.35 -6.08
N GLU A 64 -5.46 -12.52 -5.82
CA GLU A 64 -6.90 -12.69 -5.56
C GLU A 64 -7.41 -11.82 -4.38
N HIS A 65 -6.50 -11.38 -3.51
CA HIS A 65 -6.82 -10.49 -2.39
C HIS A 65 -6.83 -9.00 -2.76
N GLY A 66 -6.37 -8.66 -3.96
CA GLY A 66 -6.38 -7.30 -4.51
C GLY A 66 -5.01 -6.84 -4.98
N VAL A 67 -4.91 -5.54 -5.25
CA VAL A 67 -3.65 -4.87 -5.57
C VAL A 67 -3.06 -4.22 -4.32
N VAL A 68 -1.77 -4.41 -4.11
CA VAL A 68 -0.98 -3.79 -3.04
C VAL A 68 -0.16 -2.67 -3.66
N LEU A 69 -0.39 -1.45 -3.17
CA LEU A 69 0.28 -0.24 -3.63
C LEU A 69 1.14 0.33 -2.51
N ALA A 70 2.30 0.88 -2.86
CA ALA A 70 3.11 1.65 -1.95
C ALA A 70 3.48 3.01 -2.58
N PRO A 71 3.51 4.10 -1.79
CA PRO A 71 3.99 5.38 -2.29
C PRO A 71 5.50 5.35 -2.56
N MET A 72 5.92 6.07 -3.59
CA MET A 72 7.31 6.49 -3.78
C MET A 72 7.68 7.61 -2.80
N ASP A 73 8.98 7.88 -2.61
CA ASP A 73 9.49 8.83 -1.60
C ASP A 73 8.96 10.27 -1.75
N ASP A 74 8.68 10.72 -2.98
CA ASP A 74 8.18 12.07 -3.31
C ASP A 74 6.69 12.08 -3.69
N SER A 75 6.02 10.93 -3.53
CA SER A 75 4.61 10.75 -3.89
C SER A 75 3.68 11.60 -3.04
N ILE A 76 2.57 12.07 -3.63
CA ILE A 76 1.47 12.69 -2.88
C ILE A 76 0.82 11.72 -1.89
N PHE A 77 1.02 10.42 -2.08
CA PHE A 77 0.52 9.36 -1.21
C PHE A 77 1.52 9.00 -0.10
N ALA A 78 2.73 9.57 -0.11
CA ALA A 78 3.73 9.33 0.92
C ALA A 78 3.30 9.98 2.24
N LEU A 79 3.15 9.18 3.28
CA LEU A 79 2.84 9.68 4.62
C LEU A 79 4.07 10.36 5.21
N LYS A 80 4.00 11.67 5.46
CA LYS A 80 5.09 12.37 6.15
C LYS A 80 4.90 12.24 7.65
N PRO A 81 5.99 12.21 8.44
CA PRO A 81 5.90 12.26 9.89
C PRO A 81 5.13 13.48 10.41
N ALA A 82 5.14 14.60 9.68
CA ALA A 82 4.36 15.79 10.00
C ALA A 82 2.84 15.60 9.80
N ASP A 83 2.44 14.66 8.93
CA ASP A 83 1.04 14.30 8.69
C ASP A 83 0.54 13.26 9.72
N PHE A 84 1.46 12.62 10.43
CA PHE A 84 1.15 11.70 11.51
C PHE A 84 0.74 12.50 12.76
N ARG A 85 -0.58 12.56 13.00
CA ARG A 85 -1.25 13.36 14.06
C ARG A 85 -1.00 14.87 13.93
N PRO A 86 -1.64 15.56 12.97
CA PRO A 86 -1.61 17.01 12.91
C PRO A 86 -2.24 17.58 14.19
N GLY A 87 -1.41 18.09 15.10
CA GLY A 87 -1.82 18.56 16.44
C GLY A 87 -1.24 17.80 17.64
N SER A 88 -0.44 16.76 17.43
CA SER A 88 0.43 16.14 18.46
C SER A 88 1.61 17.08 18.78
N SER A 89 1.27 18.18 19.45
CA SER A 89 2.19 19.27 19.77
C SER A 89 2.81 19.13 21.17
N LYS A 90 2.37 18.15 21.97
CA LYS A 90 2.88 17.95 23.33
C LYS A 90 4.08 17.02 23.30
N VAL A 91 5.10 17.36 24.09
CA VAL A 91 6.36 16.60 24.20
C VAL A 91 6.10 15.14 24.60
N ASP A 92 5.11 14.91 25.46
CA ASP A 92 4.75 13.58 25.95
C ASP A 92 4.24 12.65 24.84
N ASP A 93 3.45 13.16 23.89
CA ASP A 93 2.92 12.35 22.78
C ASP A 93 4.05 11.88 21.86
N ARG A 94 5.02 12.76 21.58
CA ARG A 94 6.21 12.42 20.79
C ARG A 94 7.13 11.43 21.49
N LEU A 95 7.24 11.51 22.82
CA LEU A 95 8.00 10.56 23.62
C LEU A 95 7.36 9.15 23.54
N LEU A 96 6.03 9.07 23.64
CA LEU A 96 5.30 7.80 23.50
C LEU A 96 5.46 7.21 22.09
N ASP A 97 5.36 8.02 21.05
CA ASP A 97 5.58 7.59 19.66
C ASP A 97 7.00 7.04 19.47
N GLY A 98 8.01 7.74 20.01
CA GLY A 98 9.40 7.28 20.01
C GLY A 98 9.62 5.97 20.78
N LEU A 99 9.01 5.83 21.96
CA LEU A 99 9.07 4.59 22.74
C LEU A 99 8.40 3.42 22.00
N ALA A 100 7.25 3.64 21.37
CA ALA A 100 6.58 2.64 20.55
C ALA A 100 7.47 2.21 19.38
N GLN A 101 8.12 3.16 18.70
CA GLN A 101 9.03 2.86 17.60
C GLN A 101 10.25 2.04 18.06
N ILE A 102 10.85 2.39 19.22
CA ILE A 102 11.95 1.62 19.80
C ILE A 102 11.50 0.22 20.20
N ALA A 103 10.32 0.06 20.80
CA ALA A 103 9.79 -1.24 21.19
C ALA A 103 9.56 -2.15 19.97
N ILE A 104 9.00 -1.61 18.88
CA ILE A 104 8.85 -2.33 17.61
C ILE A 104 10.23 -2.73 17.07
N ALA A 105 11.19 -1.80 17.01
CA ALA A 105 12.53 -2.08 16.51
C ALA A 105 13.24 -3.16 17.34
N ALA A 106 13.19 -3.09 18.67
CA ALA A 106 13.78 -4.09 19.56
C ALA A 106 13.12 -5.47 19.44
N THR A 107 11.83 -5.51 19.10
CA THR A 107 11.09 -6.77 18.91
C THR A 107 11.42 -7.41 17.56
N VAL A 108 11.50 -6.62 16.49
CA VAL A 108 11.73 -7.12 15.12
C VAL A 108 13.23 -7.36 14.84
N PHE A 109 14.11 -6.57 15.47
CA PHE A 109 15.57 -6.68 15.35
C PHE A 109 16.19 -6.98 16.72
N PRO A 110 15.99 -8.19 17.26
CA PRO A 110 16.54 -8.55 18.55
C PRO A 110 18.07 -8.57 18.45
N VAL A 111 18.75 -7.83 19.32
CA VAL A 111 20.19 -7.98 19.49
C VAL A 111 20.47 -9.35 20.09
N SER A 112 21.46 -10.05 19.56
CA SER A 112 21.92 -11.32 20.12
C SER A 112 22.55 -11.05 21.49
N VAL A 113 21.74 -11.09 22.55
CA VAL A 113 22.28 -11.23 23.91
C VAL A 113 22.97 -12.59 23.93
N LYS A 114 24.30 -12.58 23.92
CA LYS A 114 25.08 -13.74 24.34
C LYS A 114 24.70 -14.00 25.79
N VAL A 115 23.85 -15.00 26.01
CA VAL A 115 23.68 -15.61 27.32
C VAL A 115 24.91 -16.47 27.53
N ASP A 116 25.91 -15.95 28.24
CA ASP A 116 26.98 -16.79 28.77
C ASP A 116 26.36 -17.65 29.87
N VAL A 117 26.14 -18.92 29.55
CA VAL A 117 25.87 -19.97 30.52
C VAL A 117 27.20 -20.37 31.16
N ALA A 118 27.46 -19.82 32.34
CA ALA A 118 28.52 -20.25 33.25
C ALA A 118 28.12 -21.55 33.97
#